data_AF-A0A222MXR3-F1
#
_entry.id   AF-A0A222MXR3-F1
#
_cell.length_a   1.000
_cell.length_b   1.000
_cell.length_c   1.000
_cell.angle_alpha   90.00
_cell.angle_beta   90.00
_cell.angle_gamma   90.00
#
_symmetry.space_group_name_H-M   'P 1'
#
loop_
_entity.id
_entity.type
_entity.pdbx_description
1 polymer ?
#
loop_
_entity_poly.entity_id
_entity_poly.type
_entity_poly.pdbx_seq_one_letter_code
_entity_poly.pdbx_strand_id
1 'polypeptide(L)'
;MRAVNLLLLASVIGIELFIGIVVTSYIFYPPSGLDGEILLDRFESGLIMTQIFLKFAYFLLFVSFVNAVYESFSKDKKLKILKIILSVIILALSLLFLFYYTLPMLDFQVQVMSKELDISYFASEDFASFHKQSELLAKILVIFQAILFFLSFKTADKAYNDKS
;
A
#
# COMPACT_ATOMS: atom_id res chain seq x y z
N MET A 1 -6.13 -23.19 0.41
CA MET A 1 -5.25 -22.10 -0.06
C MET A 1 -5.99 -21.01 -0.85
N ARG A 2 -7.01 -21.33 -1.67
CA ARG A 2 -7.82 -20.33 -2.40
C ARG A 2 -8.46 -19.24 -1.53
N ALA A 3 -9.23 -19.63 -0.52
CA ALA A 3 -9.90 -18.70 0.39
C ALA A 3 -8.90 -17.81 1.14
N VAL A 4 -7.76 -18.37 1.54
CA VAL A 4 -6.67 -17.62 2.20
C VAL A 4 -6.10 -16.55 1.27
N ASN A 5 -5.84 -16.87 -0.01
CA ASN A 5 -5.34 -15.88 -0.98
C ASN A 5 -6.34 -14.73 -1.19
N LEU A 6 -7.63 -15.04 -1.33
CA LEU A 6 -8.69 -14.03 -1.47
C LEU A 6 -8.82 -13.16 -0.22
N LEU A 7 -8.75 -13.78 0.98
CA LEU A 7 -8.79 -13.06 2.24
C LEU A 7 -7.61 -12.09 2.35
N LEU A 8 -6.38 -12.55 2.06
CA LEU A 8 -5.19 -11.72 2.12
C LEU A 8 -5.27 -10.54 1.12
N LEU A 9 -5.71 -10.78 -0.12
CA LEU A 9 -5.92 -9.70 -1.09
C LEU A 9 -6.96 -8.68 -0.58
N ALA A 10 -8.10 -9.15 -0.09
CA ALA A 10 -9.14 -8.28 0.44
C ALA A 10 -8.66 -7.47 1.66
N SER A 11 -7.86 -8.09 2.54
CA SER A 11 -7.28 -7.42 3.71
C SER A 11 -6.34 -6.28 3.30
N VAL A 12 -5.43 -6.50 2.33
CA VAL A 12 -4.53 -5.44 1.87
C VAL A 12 -5.30 -4.28 1.26
N ILE A 13 -6.26 -4.56 0.37
CA ILE A 13 -7.12 -3.53 -0.25
C ILE A 13 -7.84 -2.72 0.84
N GLY A 14 -8.44 -3.39 1.82
CA GLY A 14 -9.17 -2.75 2.92
C GLY A 14 -8.27 -1.88 3.79
N ILE A 15 -7.07 -2.38 4.16
CA ILE A 15 -6.10 -1.63 4.95
C ILE A 15 -5.61 -0.40 4.17
N GLU A 16 -5.30 -0.54 2.88
CA GLU A 16 -4.79 0.56 2.06
C GLU A 16 -5.81 1.69 1.92
N LEU A 17 -7.08 1.35 1.66
CA LEU A 17 -8.18 2.32 1.62
C LEU A 17 -8.43 2.98 2.99
N PHE A 18 -8.39 2.20 4.07
CA PHE A 18 -8.57 2.73 5.41
C PHE A 18 -7.45 3.70 5.80
N ILE A 19 -6.21 3.35 5.49
CA ILE A 19 -5.05 4.24 5.70
C ILE A 19 -5.22 5.51 4.88
N GLY A 20 -5.46 5.39 3.57
CA GLY A 20 -5.53 6.52 2.65
C GLY A 20 -6.65 7.52 2.97
N ILE A 21 -7.81 7.03 3.43
CA ILE A 21 -9.00 7.87 3.65
C ILE A 21 -9.14 8.28 5.13
N VAL A 22 -9.15 7.29 6.03
CA VAL A 22 -9.53 7.52 7.44
C VAL A 22 -8.30 7.90 8.27
N VAL A 23 -7.21 7.16 8.16
CA VAL A 23 -6.02 7.42 8.98
C VAL A 23 -5.36 8.73 8.59
N THR A 24 -5.19 9.00 7.29
CA THR A 24 -4.63 10.27 6.80
C THR A 24 -5.42 11.47 7.31
N SER A 25 -6.77 11.43 7.24
CA SER A 25 -7.60 12.56 7.69
C SER A 25 -7.45 12.81 9.18
N TYR A 26 -7.40 11.75 10.00
CA TYR A 26 -7.24 11.89 11.45
C TYR A 26 -5.85 12.37 11.87
N ILE A 27 -4.80 11.96 11.17
CA ILE A 27 -3.41 12.33 11.49
C ILE A 27 -3.08 13.77 11.09
N PHE A 28 -3.53 14.22 9.90
CA PHE A 28 -3.20 15.54 9.38
C PHE A 28 -4.23 16.63 9.71
N TYR A 29 -5.43 16.24 10.15
CA TYR A 29 -6.49 17.16 10.57
C TYR A 29 -7.09 16.70 11.91
N PRO A 30 -6.28 16.61 12.98
CA PRO A 30 -6.79 16.22 14.28
C PRO A 30 -7.86 17.23 14.74
N PRO A 31 -8.92 16.77 15.45
CA PRO A 31 -9.85 17.69 16.09
C PRO A 31 -9.06 18.63 16.99
N SER A 32 -9.37 19.93 16.96
CA SER A 32 -8.80 20.90 17.89
C SER A 32 -8.96 20.41 19.33
N GLY A 33 -7.91 20.52 20.13
CA GLY A 33 -7.98 20.18 21.57
C GLY A 33 -9.08 20.96 22.28
N LEU A 34 -9.38 20.56 23.53
CA LEU A 34 -10.41 21.21 24.37
C LEU A 34 -10.21 22.74 24.51
N ASP A 35 -8.97 23.22 24.32
CA ASP A 35 -8.58 24.64 24.40
C ASP A 35 -8.07 25.24 23.08
N GLY A 36 -8.28 24.56 21.93
CA GLY A 36 -7.84 25.06 20.62
C GLY A 36 -6.36 24.88 20.30
N GLU A 37 -5.63 24.10 21.11
CA GLU A 37 -4.21 23.78 20.88
C GLU A 37 -3.99 22.90 19.65
N ILE A 38 -2.90 23.18 18.91
CA ILE A 38 -2.41 22.33 17.82
C ILE A 38 -1.77 21.09 18.46
N LEU A 39 -2.44 19.94 18.32
CA LEU A 39 -2.02 18.69 18.98
C LEU A 39 -0.79 18.04 18.33
N LEU A 40 -0.57 18.26 17.03
CA LEU A 40 0.56 17.72 16.25
C LEU A 40 0.96 18.75 15.18
N ASP A 41 2.24 19.07 15.08
CA ASP A 41 2.76 19.79 13.91
C ASP A 41 2.72 18.89 12.65
N ARG A 42 2.67 19.49 11.45
CA ARG A 42 2.63 18.74 10.19
C ARG A 42 3.80 17.78 10.05
N PHE A 43 5.00 18.17 10.52
CA PHE A 43 6.16 17.28 10.48
C PHE A 43 5.96 16.07 11.38
N GLU A 44 5.45 16.26 12.59
CA GLU A 44 5.15 15.18 13.54
C GLU A 44 4.08 14.22 13.02
N SER A 45 3.00 14.76 12.43
CA SER A 45 2.00 13.98 11.71
C SER A 45 2.63 13.15 10.58
N GLY A 46 3.57 13.75 9.85
CA GLY A 46 4.36 13.07 8.81
C GLY A 46 5.20 11.92 9.34
N LEU A 47 5.85 12.07 10.51
CA LEU A 47 6.62 10.99 11.15
C LEU A 47 5.72 9.78 11.48
N ILE A 48 4.56 10.03 12.05
CA ILE A 48 3.59 8.98 12.39
C ILE A 48 3.11 8.28 11.11
N MET A 49 2.75 9.04 10.07
CA MET A 49 2.24 8.48 8.82
C MET A 49 3.28 7.59 8.12
N THR A 50 4.55 8.00 8.09
CA THR A 50 5.64 7.17 7.52
C THR A 50 5.77 5.83 8.24
N GLN A 51 5.65 5.80 9.58
CA GLN A 51 5.72 4.55 10.33
C GLN A 51 4.54 3.61 10.04
N ILE A 52 3.35 4.16 9.83
CA ILE A 52 2.17 3.38 9.42
C ILE A 52 2.39 2.79 8.02
N PHE A 53 2.84 3.61 7.06
CA PHE A 53 3.13 3.14 5.72
C PHE A 53 4.28 2.14 5.67
N LEU A 54 5.31 2.26 6.51
CA LEU A 54 6.40 1.29 6.59
C LEU A 54 5.88 -0.09 7.00
N LYS A 55 5.08 -0.16 8.06
CA LYS A 55 4.46 -1.42 8.52
C LYS A 55 3.53 -1.99 7.46
N PHE A 56 2.73 -1.13 6.83
CA PHE A 56 1.86 -1.54 5.72
C PHE A 56 2.66 -2.06 4.52
N ALA A 57 3.76 -1.41 4.13
CA ALA A 57 4.58 -1.79 2.99
C ALA A 57 5.20 -3.18 3.16
N TYR A 58 5.66 -3.53 4.37
CA TYR A 58 6.11 -4.89 4.65
C TYR A 58 4.97 -5.92 4.56
N PHE A 59 3.79 -5.60 5.08
CA PHE A 59 2.62 -6.48 4.99
C PHE A 59 2.15 -6.66 3.53
N LEU A 60 2.07 -5.57 2.77
CA LEU A 60 1.79 -5.56 1.34
C LEU A 60 2.79 -6.42 0.56
N LEU A 61 4.09 -6.28 0.84
CA LEU A 61 5.13 -7.08 0.19
C LEU A 61 4.97 -8.57 0.51
N PHE A 62 4.71 -8.91 1.78
CA PHE A 62 4.44 -10.29 2.17
C PHE A 62 3.23 -10.88 1.42
N VAL A 63 2.10 -10.16 1.39
CA VAL A 63 0.88 -10.63 0.72
C VAL A 63 1.06 -10.74 -0.79
N SER A 64 1.71 -9.75 -1.42
CA SER A 64 1.99 -9.78 -2.87
C SER A 64 2.91 -10.95 -3.24
N PHE A 65 3.91 -11.27 -2.40
CA PHE A 65 4.76 -12.44 -2.59
C PHE A 65 3.97 -13.75 -2.50
N VAL A 66 3.16 -13.91 -1.44
CA VAL A 66 2.27 -15.08 -1.27
C VAL A 66 1.33 -15.23 -2.46
N ASN A 67 0.78 -14.12 -2.96
CA ASN A 67 -0.13 -14.11 -4.09
C ASN A 67 0.57 -14.53 -5.40
N ALA A 68 1.76 -14.00 -5.68
CA ALA A 68 2.55 -14.36 -6.87
C ALA A 68 2.92 -15.85 -6.88
N VAL A 69 3.32 -16.39 -5.72
CA VAL A 69 3.56 -17.83 -5.56
C VAL A 69 2.28 -18.62 -5.81
N TYR A 70 1.17 -18.20 -5.19
CA TYR A 70 -0.12 -18.89 -5.33
C TYR A 70 -0.62 -18.95 -6.78
N GLU A 71 -0.59 -17.84 -7.52
CA GLU A 71 -1.06 -17.81 -8.92
C GLU A 71 -0.15 -18.62 -9.85
N SER A 72 1.15 -18.69 -9.57
CA SER A 72 2.10 -19.52 -10.32
C SER A 72 1.74 -21.01 -10.28
N PHE A 73 1.32 -21.50 -9.11
CA PHE A 73 0.91 -22.89 -8.90
C PHE A 73 -0.58 -23.17 -9.17
N SER A 74 -1.36 -22.15 -9.54
CA SER A 74 -2.78 -22.31 -9.85
C SER A 74 -2.99 -23.21 -11.09
N LYS A 75 -3.94 -24.16 -11.00
CA LYS A 75 -4.31 -25.12 -12.06
C LYS A 75 -5.32 -24.56 -13.07
N ASP A 76 -5.76 -23.34 -12.88
CA ASP A 76 -6.78 -22.72 -13.72
C ASP A 76 -6.19 -22.31 -15.07
N LYS A 77 -6.77 -22.77 -16.20
CA LYS A 77 -6.15 -22.66 -17.54
C LYS A 77 -6.54 -21.41 -18.32
N LYS A 78 -7.75 -20.86 -18.13
CA LYS A 78 -8.28 -19.79 -19.01
C LYS A 78 -7.67 -18.42 -18.73
N LEU A 79 -7.43 -18.09 -17.46
CA LEU A 79 -6.93 -16.77 -17.05
C LEU A 79 -5.56 -16.85 -16.37
N LYS A 80 -4.85 -17.98 -16.51
CA LYS A 80 -3.61 -18.25 -15.77
C LYS A 80 -2.57 -17.17 -15.99
N ILE A 81 -2.26 -16.91 -17.26
CA ILE A 81 -1.18 -16.01 -17.67
C ILE A 81 -1.48 -14.58 -17.20
N LEU A 82 -2.73 -14.12 -17.37
CA LEU A 82 -3.15 -12.79 -16.93
C LEU A 82 -3.01 -12.63 -15.41
N LYS A 83 -3.46 -13.61 -14.62
CA LYS A 83 -3.34 -13.57 -13.15
C LYS A 83 -1.89 -13.60 -12.69
N ILE A 84 -1.04 -14.42 -13.32
CA ILE A 84 0.39 -14.46 -13.03
C ILE A 84 1.04 -13.10 -13.33
N ILE A 85 0.84 -12.56 -14.54
CA ILE A 85 1.39 -11.25 -14.92
C ILE A 85 0.93 -10.17 -13.93
N LEU A 86 -0.36 -10.12 -13.61
CA LEU A 86 -0.90 -9.14 -12.68
C LEU A 86 -0.32 -9.30 -11.26
N SER A 87 -0.17 -10.53 -10.76
CA SER A 87 0.45 -10.80 -9.46
C SER A 87 1.93 -10.39 -9.40
N VAL A 88 2.67 -10.60 -10.49
CA VAL A 88 4.08 -10.19 -10.60
C VAL A 88 4.20 -8.67 -10.69
N ILE A 89 3.31 -8.00 -11.43
CA ILE A 89 3.25 -6.53 -11.46
C ILE A 89 2.96 -5.99 -10.07
N ILE A 90 1.97 -6.53 -9.34
CA ILE A 90 1.66 -6.09 -7.97
C ILE A 90 2.87 -6.28 -7.05
N LEU A 91 3.56 -7.42 -7.14
CA LEU A 91 4.79 -7.67 -6.37
C LEU A 91 5.88 -6.64 -6.71
N ALA A 92 6.12 -6.36 -7.99
CA ALA A 92 7.09 -5.35 -8.42
C ALA A 92 6.73 -3.94 -7.93
N LEU A 93 5.46 -3.55 -8.01
CA LEU A 93 4.98 -2.26 -7.49
C LEU A 93 5.06 -2.20 -5.96
N SER A 94 4.86 -3.31 -5.27
CA SER A 94 5.01 -3.41 -3.80
C SER A 94 6.47 -3.24 -3.37
N LEU A 95 7.40 -3.85 -4.12
CA LEU A 95 8.84 -3.64 -3.93
C LEU A 95 9.20 -2.16 -4.17
N LEU A 96 8.69 -1.57 -5.24
CA LEU A 96 8.90 -0.15 -5.54
C LEU A 96 8.36 0.74 -4.40
N PHE A 97 7.15 0.46 -3.91
CA PHE A 97 6.52 1.20 -2.82
C PHE A 97 7.35 1.17 -1.53
N LEU A 98 7.87 0.00 -1.16
CA LEU A 98 8.72 -0.14 0.03
C LEU A 98 10.10 0.51 -0.18
N PHE A 99 10.85 0.04 -1.19
CA PHE A 99 12.27 0.34 -1.31
C PHE A 99 12.57 1.71 -1.93
N TYR A 100 11.73 2.20 -2.84
CA TYR A 100 11.97 3.45 -3.53
C TYR A 100 11.21 4.63 -2.91
N TYR A 101 10.06 4.39 -2.28
CA TYR A 101 9.27 5.49 -1.69
C TYR A 101 9.29 5.49 -0.17
N THR A 102 8.96 4.38 0.48
CA THR A 102 8.71 4.37 1.92
C THR A 102 10.02 4.42 2.74
N LEU A 103 11.02 3.62 2.38
CA LEU A 103 12.33 3.66 3.05
C LEU A 103 13.05 5.01 2.82
N PRO A 104 13.09 5.59 1.61
CA PRO A 104 13.68 6.91 1.44
C PRO A 104 12.92 8.03 2.14
N MET A 105 11.57 7.96 2.22
CA MET A 105 10.80 8.91 3.03
C MET A 105 11.23 8.90 4.51
N LEU A 106 11.43 7.70 5.07
CA LEU A 106 11.94 7.55 6.44
C LEU A 106 13.36 8.13 6.56
N ASP A 107 14.22 7.88 5.57
CA ASP A 107 15.59 8.37 5.55
C ASP A 107 15.64 9.91 5.52
N PHE A 108 14.84 10.57 4.68
CA PHE A 108 14.71 12.04 4.67
C PHE A 108 14.30 12.59 6.04
N GLN A 109 13.36 11.94 6.71
CA GLN A 109 12.92 12.34 8.05
C GLN A 109 14.04 12.16 9.09
N VAL A 110 14.79 11.06 9.03
CA VAL A 110 15.95 10.82 9.90
C VAL A 110 17.06 11.85 9.68
N GLN A 111 17.35 12.21 8.43
CA GLN A 111 18.34 13.22 8.10
C GLN A 111 17.94 14.61 8.63
N VAL A 112 16.65 14.97 8.55
CA VAL A 112 16.15 16.22 9.16
C VAL A 112 16.28 16.20 10.68
N MET A 113 15.90 15.09 11.33
CA MET A 113 16.07 14.95 12.78
C MET A 113 17.54 15.00 13.22
N SER A 114 18.46 14.51 12.37
CA SER A 114 19.90 14.50 12.61
C SER A 114 20.61 15.79 12.18
N LYS A 115 19.86 16.77 11.64
CA LYS A 115 20.36 18.05 11.10
C LYS A 115 21.30 17.92 9.88
N GLU A 116 21.24 16.79 9.18
CA GLU A 116 21.95 16.56 7.93
C GLU A 116 21.17 17.15 6.73
N LEU A 117 19.86 17.30 6.89
CA LEU A 117 18.94 17.89 5.93
C LEU A 117 18.12 18.99 6.60
N ASP A 118 17.85 20.09 5.90
CA ASP A 118 17.01 21.17 6.41
C ASP A 118 15.52 20.82 6.26
N ILE A 119 14.68 21.18 7.24
CA ILE A 119 13.24 20.91 7.21
C ILE A 119 12.53 21.55 6.01
N SER A 120 13.08 22.63 5.45
CA SER A 120 12.59 23.26 4.21
C SER A 120 12.65 22.34 3.00
N TYR A 121 13.40 21.23 3.04
CA TYR A 121 13.36 20.19 2.01
C TYR A 121 11.93 19.68 1.76
N PHE A 122 11.11 19.54 2.81
CA PHE A 122 9.72 19.11 2.69
C PHE A 122 8.79 20.14 2.04
N ALA A 123 9.28 21.36 1.78
CA ALA A 123 8.60 22.38 1.01
C ALA A 123 9.13 22.50 -0.44
N SER A 124 10.13 21.69 -0.81
CA SER A 124 10.73 21.73 -2.16
C SER A 124 9.85 21.10 -3.23
N GLU A 125 10.05 21.52 -4.49
CA GLU A 125 9.39 20.91 -5.65
C GLU A 125 9.78 19.43 -5.83
N ASP A 126 11.03 19.10 -5.51
CA ASP A 126 11.55 17.72 -5.57
C ASP A 126 10.77 16.80 -4.63
N PHE A 127 10.60 17.22 -3.36
CA PHE A 127 9.81 16.47 -2.39
C PHE A 127 8.34 16.38 -2.81
N ALA A 128 7.74 17.48 -3.28
CA ALA A 128 6.35 17.48 -3.73
C ALA A 128 6.11 16.49 -4.88
N SER A 129 7.04 16.43 -5.85
CA SER A 129 7.00 15.46 -6.94
C SER A 129 7.16 14.03 -6.43
N PHE A 130 8.15 13.78 -5.57
CA PHE A 130 8.40 12.47 -4.96
C PHE A 130 7.18 11.94 -4.20
N HIS A 131 6.59 12.79 -3.33
CA HIS A 131 5.42 12.45 -2.54
C HIS A 131 4.21 12.13 -3.44
N LYS A 132 3.93 12.96 -4.43
CA LYS A 132 2.83 12.76 -5.38
C LYS A 132 2.97 11.46 -6.18
N GLN A 133 4.19 11.11 -6.60
CA GLN A 133 4.46 9.86 -7.29
C GLN A 133 4.19 8.63 -6.39
N SER A 134 4.58 8.71 -5.12
CA SER A 134 4.31 7.64 -4.14
C SER A 134 2.80 7.43 -3.92
N GLU A 135 2.03 8.51 -3.86
CA GLU A 135 0.57 8.46 -3.71
C GLU A 135 -0.10 7.85 -4.94
N LEU A 136 0.37 8.22 -6.14
CA LEU A 136 -0.11 7.64 -7.39
C LEU A 136 0.17 6.13 -7.45
N LEU A 137 1.36 5.71 -7.02
CA LEU A 137 1.72 4.29 -6.97
C LEU A 137 0.78 3.50 -6.05
N ALA A 138 0.47 4.01 -4.86
CA ALA A 138 -0.48 3.39 -3.93
C ALA A 138 -1.87 3.24 -4.57
N LYS A 139 -2.37 4.29 -5.24
CA LYS A 139 -3.65 4.22 -5.97
C LYS A 139 -3.65 3.13 -7.05
N ILE A 140 -2.57 3.02 -7.82
CA ILE A 140 -2.42 1.98 -8.85
C ILE A 140 -2.39 0.58 -8.21
N LEU A 141 -1.70 0.42 -7.08
CA LEU A 141 -1.64 -0.83 -6.31
C LEU A 141 -3.04 -1.30 -5.91
N VAL A 142 -3.85 -0.45 -5.27
CA VAL A 142 -5.24 -0.79 -4.90
C VAL A 142 -6.04 -1.25 -6.11
N ILE A 143 -5.95 -0.54 -7.25
CA ILE A 143 -6.69 -0.88 -8.47
C ILE A 143 -6.27 -2.26 -8.98
N PHE A 144 -4.97 -2.54 -9.07
CA PHE A 144 -4.48 -3.82 -9.59
C PHE A 144 -4.80 -4.98 -8.64
N GLN A 145 -4.67 -4.77 -7.34
CA GLN A 145 -5.09 -5.75 -6.33
C GLN A 145 -6.58 -6.05 -6.43
N ALA A 146 -7.43 -5.03 -6.60
CA ALA A 146 -8.87 -5.20 -6.76
C ALA A 146 -9.21 -5.98 -8.05
N ILE A 147 -8.58 -5.64 -9.18
CA ILE A 147 -8.74 -6.40 -10.43
C ILE A 147 -8.36 -7.87 -10.21
N LEU A 148 -7.21 -8.14 -9.58
CA LEU A 148 -6.76 -9.50 -9.32
C LEU A 148 -7.71 -10.26 -8.38
N PHE A 149 -8.23 -9.59 -7.36
CA PHE A 149 -9.21 -10.13 -6.43
C PHE A 149 -10.47 -10.59 -7.18
N PHE A 150 -11.09 -9.73 -8.00
CA PHE A 150 -12.33 -10.08 -8.71
C PHE A 150 -12.11 -11.16 -9.77
N LEU A 151 -10.96 -11.16 -10.47
CA LEU A 151 -10.61 -12.24 -11.40
C LEU A 151 -10.47 -13.59 -10.67
N SER A 152 -9.83 -13.58 -9.50
CA SER A 152 -9.61 -14.76 -8.67
C SER A 152 -10.92 -15.26 -8.05
N PHE A 153 -11.81 -14.35 -7.64
CA PHE A 153 -13.12 -14.66 -7.08
C PHE A 153 -14.05 -15.29 -8.12
N LYS A 154 -14.18 -14.69 -9.32
CA LYS A 154 -15.00 -15.24 -10.41
C LYS A 154 -14.56 -16.64 -10.84
N THR A 155 -13.25 -16.89 -10.80
CA THR A 155 -12.69 -18.22 -11.03
C THR A 155 -13.14 -19.22 -9.96
N ALA A 156 -13.15 -18.79 -8.70
CA ALA A 156 -13.52 -19.64 -7.56
C ALA A 156 -15.01 -20.01 -7.58
N ASP A 157 -15.88 -19.04 -7.84
CA ASP A 157 -17.33 -19.24 -7.93
C ASP A 157 -17.70 -20.25 -9.02
N LYS A 158 -17.15 -20.09 -10.22
CA LYS A 158 -17.37 -21.05 -11.31
C LYS A 158 -16.92 -22.47 -10.96
N ALA A 159 -15.76 -22.62 -10.32
CA ALA A 159 -15.24 -23.94 -9.94
C ALA A 159 -16.06 -24.62 -8.83
N TYR A 160 -16.85 -23.88 -8.06
CA TYR A 160 -17.79 -24.41 -7.09
C TYR A 160 -19.10 -24.87 -7.77
N ASN A 161 -19.66 -24.02 -8.64
CA ASN A 161 -20.91 -24.31 -9.36
C ASN A 161 -20.77 -25.47 -10.37
N ASP A 162 -19.60 -25.66 -11.00
CA ASP A 162 -19.34 -26.80 -11.90
C ASP A 162 -19.26 -28.16 -11.15
N LYS A 163 -19.30 -28.17 -9.80
CA LYS A 163 -19.21 -29.39 -8.96
C LYS A 163 -20.51 -29.77 -8.24
N SER A 164 -21.55 -28.94 -8.30
CA SER A 164 -22.89 -29.26 -7.75
C SER A 164 -23.82 -29.79 -8.83
#